data_AF-A0A838UPG1-F1
#
_entry.id   AF-A0A838UPG1-F1
#
_cell.length_a   1.000
_cell.length_b   1.000
_cell.length_c   1.000
_cell.angle_alpha   90.00
_cell.angle_beta   90.00
_cell.angle_gamma   90.00
#
_symmetry.space_group_name_H-M   'P 1'
#
loop_
_entity.id
_entity.type
_entity.pdbx_description
1 polymer ?
#
loop_
_entity_poly.entity_id
_entity_poly.type
_entity_poly.pdbx_seq_one_letter_code
_entity_poly.pdbx_strand_id
1 'polypeptide(L)'
;MTAISAPPITMTPFDAVNAWSLRATLRAFWLAMWAFSIGLIITLSWDGWWHSTRVFDTAFSPPHLFGYAMATVCGLLAGRLAFTPHMRRWFGLGSVHVWPVPFAIPGALFILGAGFVLLGIAGALD
;
A
#
# COMPACT_ATOMS: atom_id res chain seq x y z
N MET A 1 48.84 23.20 -9.68
CA MET A 1 47.61 22.86 -8.93
C MET A 1 47.22 21.44 -9.30
N THR A 2 47.56 20.46 -8.47
CA THR A 2 47.19 19.05 -8.67
C THR A 2 45.80 18.83 -8.08
N ALA A 3 44.83 18.50 -8.94
CA ALA A 3 43.48 18.16 -8.48
C ALA A 3 43.53 16.83 -7.72
N ILE A 4 43.21 16.88 -6.42
CA ILE A 4 42.98 15.67 -5.62
C ILE A 4 41.65 15.08 -6.10
N SER A 5 41.69 14.05 -6.94
CA SER A 5 40.52 13.27 -7.28
C SER A 5 40.03 12.54 -6.04
N ALA A 6 38.77 12.76 -5.64
CA ALA A 6 38.17 12.02 -4.53
C ALA A 6 38.20 10.52 -4.83
N PRO A 7 38.47 9.67 -3.82
CA PRO A 7 38.49 8.23 -4.03
C PRO A 7 37.13 7.73 -4.50
N PRO A 8 37.09 6.70 -5.37
CA PRO A 8 35.83 6.15 -5.87
C PRO A 8 35.01 5.58 -4.70
N ILE A 9 33.78 6.05 -4.56
CA ILE A 9 32.81 5.51 -3.59
C ILE A 9 32.56 4.05 -3.97
N THR A 10 33.14 3.12 -3.21
CA THR A 10 32.93 1.69 -3.36
C THR A 10 31.81 1.28 -2.41
N MET A 11 30.64 0.93 -2.96
CA MET A 11 29.57 0.34 -2.15
C MET A 11 30.03 -0.99 -1.58
N THR A 12 29.86 -1.18 -0.27
CA THR A 12 30.05 -2.50 0.32
C THR A 12 28.90 -3.42 -0.13
N PRO A 13 29.07 -4.74 -0.12
CA PRO A 13 27.96 -5.68 -0.36
C PRO A 13 26.75 -5.43 0.54
N PHE A 14 26.98 -4.99 1.79
CA PHE A 14 25.93 -4.62 2.73
C PHE A 14 25.12 -3.40 2.27
N ASP A 15 25.79 -2.37 1.74
CA ASP A 15 25.13 -1.18 1.19
C ASP A 15 24.26 -1.53 -0.04
N ALA A 16 24.76 -2.43 -0.89
CA ALA A 16 24.04 -2.88 -2.07
C ALA A 16 22.75 -3.64 -1.71
N VAL A 17 22.81 -4.55 -0.73
CA VAL A 17 21.63 -5.28 -0.23
C VAL A 17 20.60 -4.33 0.40
N ASN A 18 21.06 -3.37 1.22
CA ASN A 18 20.18 -2.38 1.82
C ASN A 18 19.50 -1.50 0.76
N ALA A 19 20.27 -1.01 -0.22
CA ALA A 19 19.72 -0.19 -1.31
C ALA A 19 18.71 -0.96 -2.18
N TRP A 20 18.97 -2.24 -2.45
CA TRP A 20 17.99 -3.09 -3.13
C TRP A 20 16.72 -3.26 -2.31
N SER A 21 16.85 -3.55 -1.00
CA SER A 21 15.69 -3.76 -0.12
C SER A 21 14.83 -2.51 0.04
N LEU A 22 15.44 -1.33 0.12
CA LEU A 22 14.76 -0.05 0.16
C LEU A 22 13.97 0.17 -1.14
N ARG A 23 14.61 -0.01 -2.30
CA ARG A 23 13.95 0.15 -3.62
C ARG A 23 12.79 -0.82 -3.78
N ALA A 24 12.97 -2.09 -3.42
CA ALA A 24 11.91 -3.09 -3.47
C ALA A 24 10.74 -2.72 -2.56
N THR A 25 11.03 -2.26 -1.34
CA THR A 25 10.01 -1.82 -0.37
C THR A 25 9.23 -0.61 -0.88
N LEU A 26 9.90 0.42 -1.39
CA LEU A 26 9.25 1.62 -1.92
C LEU A 26 8.44 1.31 -3.18
N ARG A 27 8.92 0.43 -4.06
CA ARG A 27 8.16 -0.03 -5.23
C ARG A 27 6.89 -0.76 -4.82
N ALA A 28 6.98 -1.66 -3.85
CA ALA A 28 5.81 -2.37 -3.33
C ALA A 28 4.81 -1.40 -2.69
N PHE A 29 5.28 -0.38 -1.95
CA PHE A 29 4.41 0.66 -1.40
C PHE A 29 3.70 1.47 -2.47
N TRP A 30 4.43 1.99 -3.46
CA TRP A 30 3.83 2.77 -4.54
C TRP A 30 2.90 1.92 -5.40
N LEU A 31 3.25 0.65 -5.65
CA LEU A 31 2.37 -0.28 -6.33
C LEU A 31 1.07 -0.48 -5.55
N ALA A 32 1.13 -0.74 -4.24
CA ALA A 32 -0.05 -0.88 -3.40
C ALA A 32 -0.91 0.39 -3.40
N MET A 33 -0.28 1.56 -3.23
CA MET A 33 -0.95 2.85 -3.18
C MET A 33 -1.65 3.18 -4.52
N TRP A 34 -0.94 3.07 -5.64
CA TRP A 34 -1.51 3.42 -6.94
C TRP A 34 -2.53 2.40 -7.43
N ALA A 35 -2.25 1.09 -7.26
CA ALA A 35 -3.22 0.06 -7.62
C ALA A 35 -4.50 0.19 -6.79
N PHE A 36 -4.39 0.48 -5.49
CA PHE A 36 -5.54 0.74 -4.64
C PHE A 36 -6.32 1.97 -5.08
N SER A 37 -5.66 3.13 -5.25
CA SER A 37 -6.34 4.38 -5.64
C SER A 37 -7.03 4.27 -7.00
N ILE A 38 -6.35 3.70 -8.00
CA ILE A 38 -6.93 3.52 -9.34
C ILE A 38 -8.06 2.50 -9.29
N GLY A 39 -7.85 1.37 -8.60
CA GLY A 39 -8.86 0.34 -8.41
C GLY A 39 -10.11 0.88 -7.72
N LEU A 40 -9.94 1.74 -6.71
CA LEU A 40 -11.03 2.40 -6.00
C LEU A 40 -11.83 3.32 -6.93
N ILE A 41 -11.18 4.15 -7.73
CA ILE A 41 -11.84 5.04 -8.69
C ILE A 41 -12.66 4.22 -9.71
N ILE A 42 -12.06 3.15 -10.26
CA ILE A 42 -12.74 2.26 -11.21
C ILE A 42 -13.95 1.59 -10.55
N THR A 43 -13.76 1.04 -9.35
CA THR A 43 -14.82 0.36 -8.60
C THR A 43 -15.98 1.31 -8.35
N LEU A 44 -15.74 2.45 -7.68
CA LEU A 44 -16.79 3.41 -7.33
C LEU A 44 -17.54 3.94 -8.57
N SER A 45 -16.83 4.22 -9.66
CA SER A 45 -17.46 4.72 -10.88
C SER A 45 -18.32 3.66 -11.56
N TRP A 46 -17.82 2.43 -11.62
CA TRP A 46 -18.53 1.30 -12.23
C TRP A 46 -19.74 0.90 -11.38
N ASP A 47 -19.57 0.89 -10.07
CA ASP A 47 -20.56 0.55 -9.08
C ASP A 47 -21.75 1.53 -9.09
N GLY A 48 -21.48 2.84 -9.03
CA GLY A 48 -22.55 3.85 -9.15
C GLY A 48 -23.31 3.79 -10.48
N TRP A 49 -22.63 3.44 -11.58
CA TRP A 49 -23.31 3.17 -12.85
C TRP A 49 -24.13 1.87 -12.81
N TRP A 50 -23.66 0.83 -12.13
CA TRP A 50 -24.37 -0.43 -11.99
C TRP A 50 -25.67 -0.27 -11.22
N HIS A 51 -25.63 0.38 -10.05
CA HIS A 51 -26.80 0.71 -9.23
C HIS A 51 -27.88 1.47 -10.01
N SER A 52 -27.47 2.35 -10.93
CA SER A 52 -28.42 3.18 -11.70
C SER A 52 -28.97 2.51 -12.97
N THR A 53 -28.43 1.36 -13.40
CA THR A 53 -28.78 0.76 -14.70
C THR A 53 -29.18 -0.71 -14.64
N ARG A 54 -28.89 -1.42 -13.55
CA ARG A 54 -29.11 -2.87 -13.45
C ARG A 54 -30.11 -3.19 -12.34
N VAL A 55 -31.09 -4.02 -12.68
CA VAL A 55 -32.09 -4.52 -11.73
C VAL A 55 -31.50 -5.55 -10.77
N PHE A 56 -30.46 -6.27 -11.21
CA PHE A 56 -29.76 -7.25 -10.39
C PHE A 56 -28.53 -6.61 -9.75
N ASP A 57 -28.72 -6.26 -8.50
CA ASP A 57 -27.74 -5.60 -7.69
C ASP A 57 -27.69 -6.27 -6.31
N THR A 58 -26.53 -6.82 -6.00
CA THR A 58 -26.29 -7.68 -4.83
C THR A 58 -24.82 -7.54 -4.44
N ALA A 59 -24.44 -8.02 -3.26
CA ALA A 59 -23.04 -8.09 -2.83
C ALA A 59 -22.11 -8.85 -3.81
N PHE A 60 -22.64 -9.65 -4.74
CA PHE A 60 -21.87 -10.37 -5.74
C PHE A 60 -21.99 -9.76 -7.15
N SER A 61 -22.45 -8.52 -7.26
CA SER A 61 -22.44 -7.79 -8.53
C SER A 61 -21.00 -7.65 -9.04
N PRO A 62 -20.79 -7.55 -10.37
CA PRO A 62 -19.45 -7.46 -10.94
C PRO A 62 -18.58 -6.32 -10.37
N PRO A 63 -19.09 -5.09 -10.13
CA PRO A 63 -18.31 -4.02 -9.49
C PRO A 63 -17.84 -4.41 -8.08
N HIS A 64 -18.70 -4.97 -7.24
CA HIS A 64 -18.35 -5.43 -5.89
C HIS A 64 -17.26 -6.49 -5.93
N LEU A 65 -17.40 -7.50 -6.78
CA LEU A 65 -16.41 -8.57 -6.92
C LEU A 65 -15.03 -8.04 -7.36
N PHE A 66 -15.02 -7.08 -8.30
CA PHE A 66 -13.79 -6.42 -8.72
C PHE A 66 -13.16 -5.63 -7.56
N GLY A 67 -13.96 -4.83 -6.85
CA GLY A 67 -13.55 -4.08 -5.67
C GLY A 67 -12.94 -4.98 -4.60
N TYR A 68 -13.62 -6.08 -4.25
CA TYR A 68 -13.15 -7.05 -3.26
C TYR A 68 -11.81 -7.67 -3.66
N ALA A 69 -11.67 -8.12 -4.91
CA ALA A 69 -10.43 -8.73 -5.38
C ALA A 69 -9.27 -7.73 -5.34
N MET A 70 -9.48 -6.52 -5.85
CA MET A 70 -8.45 -5.49 -5.88
C MET A 70 -8.05 -5.02 -4.47
N ALA A 71 -9.04 -4.77 -3.60
CA ALA A 71 -8.82 -4.40 -2.20
C ALA A 71 -8.09 -5.51 -1.44
N THR A 72 -8.44 -6.78 -1.68
CA THR A 72 -7.76 -7.93 -1.05
C THR A 72 -6.30 -8.00 -1.46
N VAL A 73 -6.00 -7.93 -2.77
CA VAL A 73 -4.62 -8.00 -3.27
C VAL A 73 -3.78 -6.84 -2.74
N CYS A 74 -4.30 -5.60 -2.83
CA CYS A 74 -3.57 -4.42 -2.37
C CYS A 74 -3.44 -4.40 -0.83
N GLY A 75 -4.47 -4.87 -0.12
CA GLY A 75 -4.49 -4.98 1.34
C GLY A 75 -3.48 -5.99 1.86
N LEU A 76 -3.34 -7.14 1.19
CA LEU A 76 -2.30 -8.13 1.50
C LEU A 76 -0.90 -7.55 1.27
N LEU A 77 -0.70 -6.77 0.21
CA LEU A 77 0.58 -6.10 -0.06
C LEU A 77 0.90 -5.02 0.99
N ALA A 78 -0.10 -4.21 1.37
CA ALA A 78 0.03 -3.23 2.45
C ALA A 78 0.31 -3.92 3.80
N GLY A 79 -0.38 -5.03 4.08
CA GLY A 79 -0.14 -5.88 5.24
C GLY A 79 1.28 -6.44 5.24
N ARG A 80 1.79 -6.93 4.11
CA ARG A 80 3.19 -7.37 3.98
C ARG A 80 4.17 -6.25 4.37
N LEU A 81 3.94 -5.03 3.88
CA LEU A 81 4.78 -3.86 4.20
C LEU A 81 4.73 -3.51 5.70
N ALA A 82 3.53 -3.54 6.29
CA ALA A 82 3.30 -3.20 7.68
C ALA A 82 3.80 -4.27 8.66
N PHE A 83 3.64 -5.55 8.37
CA PHE A 83 3.95 -6.64 9.29
C PHE A 83 5.36 -7.23 9.10
N THR A 84 6.12 -6.77 8.10
CA THR A 84 7.51 -7.21 7.89
C THR A 84 8.49 -6.16 8.44
N PRO A 85 9.16 -6.40 9.59
CA PRO A 85 10.02 -5.39 10.22
C PRO A 85 11.11 -4.84 9.30
N HIS A 86 11.69 -5.72 8.48
CA HIS A 86 12.72 -5.38 7.51
C HIS A 86 12.25 -4.41 6.41
N MET A 87 10.96 -4.46 6.04
CA MET A 87 10.37 -3.53 5.08
C MET A 87 9.89 -2.26 5.79
N ARG A 88 9.19 -2.42 6.91
CA ARG A 88 8.65 -1.30 7.71
C ARG A 88 9.71 -0.30 8.17
N ARG A 89 10.92 -0.76 8.49
CA ARG A 89 12.02 0.12 8.96
C ARG A 89 12.38 1.24 7.99
N TRP A 90 12.05 1.10 6.70
CA TRP A 90 12.39 2.08 5.67
C TRP A 90 11.46 3.30 5.62
N PHE A 91 10.34 3.31 6.36
CA PHE A 91 9.34 4.39 6.31
C PHE A 91 9.54 5.51 7.35
N GLY A 92 10.68 5.54 8.05
CA GLY A 92 11.11 6.67 8.89
C GLY A 92 10.58 6.68 10.34
N LEU A 93 10.85 7.80 11.03
CA LEU A 93 10.68 7.96 12.50
C LEU A 93 9.25 8.29 12.95
N GLY A 94 8.40 8.83 12.06
CA GLY A 94 7.02 9.15 12.38
C GLY A 94 6.18 7.87 12.48
N SER A 95 5.98 7.35 13.69
CA SER A 95 5.19 6.15 13.93
C SER A 95 4.02 6.43 14.86
N VAL A 96 2.88 5.81 14.56
CA VAL A 96 1.68 5.85 15.39
C VAL A 96 1.52 4.50 16.08
N HIS A 97 1.19 4.52 17.36
CA HIS A 97 0.81 3.31 18.09
C HIS A 97 -0.71 3.23 18.10
N VAL A 98 -1.25 2.14 17.57
CA VAL A 98 -2.69 1.93 17.49
C VAL A 98 -3.03 0.63 18.20
N TRP A 99 -3.92 0.69 19.17
CA TRP A 99 -4.49 -0.53 19.73
C TRP A 99 -5.39 -1.18 18.66
N PRO A 100 -5.30 -2.50 18.41
CA PRO A 100 -4.59 -3.54 19.17
C PRO A 100 -3.22 -3.95 18.59
N VAL A 101 -2.62 -3.20 17.66
CA VAL A 101 -1.37 -3.59 16.99
C VAL A 101 -0.18 -3.47 17.96
N PRO A 102 0.59 -4.54 18.22
CA PRO A 102 1.61 -4.57 19.28
C PRO A 102 2.90 -3.81 18.93
N PHE A 103 2.93 -3.13 17.78
CA PHE A 103 4.10 -2.39 17.30
C PHE A 103 3.68 -1.04 16.69
N ALA A 104 4.60 -0.08 16.71
CA ALA A 104 4.38 1.21 16.08
C ALA A 104 4.39 1.08 14.54
N ILE A 105 3.42 1.73 13.89
CA ILE A 105 3.23 1.72 12.45
C ILE A 105 3.68 3.07 11.89
N PRO A 106 4.62 3.12 10.92
CA PRO A 106 5.00 4.34 10.23
C PRO A 106 3.79 5.04 9.60
N GLY A 107 3.75 6.36 9.66
CA GLY A 107 2.58 7.16 9.24
C GLY A 107 2.10 6.87 7.82
N ALA A 108 3.03 6.65 6.87
CA ALA A 108 2.67 6.30 5.49
C ALA A 108 1.92 4.95 5.40
N LEU A 109 2.34 3.96 6.19
CA LEU A 109 1.68 2.65 6.25
C LEU A 109 0.37 2.73 7.03
N PHE A 110 0.29 3.60 8.04
CA PHE A 110 -0.94 3.87 8.76
C PHE A 110 -2.00 4.48 7.83
N ILE A 111 -1.66 5.50 7.05
CA ILE A 111 -2.56 6.13 6.07
C ILE A 111 -3.03 5.12 5.03
N LEU A 112 -2.09 4.35 4.45
CA LEU A 112 -2.42 3.31 3.48
C LEU A 112 -3.38 2.28 4.09
N GLY A 113 -3.08 1.79 5.30
CA GLY A 113 -3.92 0.83 6.02
C GLY A 113 -5.31 1.39 6.36
N ALA A 114 -5.40 2.65 6.80
CA ALA A 114 -6.66 3.32 7.11
C ALA A 114 -7.57 3.40 5.88
N GLY A 115 -7.02 3.59 4.68
CA GLY A 115 -7.78 3.55 3.43
C GLY A 115 -8.49 2.22 3.21
N PHE A 116 -7.83 1.09 3.48
CA PHE A 116 -8.45 -0.24 3.39
C PHE A 116 -9.55 -0.46 4.42
N VAL A 117 -9.33 0.01 5.66
CA VAL A 117 -10.36 -0.08 6.71
C VAL A 117 -11.60 0.73 6.32
N LEU A 118 -11.41 1.96 5.85
CA LEU A 118 -12.51 2.81 5.38
C LEU A 118 -13.25 2.17 4.20
N LEU A 119 -12.53 1.59 3.24
CA LEU A 119 -13.16 0.87 2.13
C LEU A 119 -13.96 -0.35 2.62
N GLY A 120 -13.41 -1.13 3.55
CA GLY A 120 -14.12 -2.28 4.11
C GLY A 120 -15.39 -1.88 4.86
N ILE A 121 -15.38 -0.74 5.56
CA ILE A 121 -16.59 -0.18 6.19
C ILE A 121 -17.56 0.28 5.11
N ALA A 122 -17.10 1.03 4.11
CA ALA A 122 -17.95 1.51 3.03
C ALA A 122 -18.69 0.36 2.33
N GLY A 123 -17.96 -0.69 1.92
CA GLY A 123 -18.56 -1.86 1.26
C GLY A 123 -19.38 -2.76 2.19
N ALA A 124 -19.35 -2.57 3.51
CA ALA A 124 -20.24 -3.26 4.45
C ALA A 124 -21.52 -2.47 4.75
N LEU A 125 -21.55 -1.18 4.41
CA LEU A 125 -22.68 -0.27 4.57
C LEU A 125 -23.46 -0.06 3.27
N ASP A 126 -22.93 -0.57 2.17
CA ASP A 126 -23.54 -0.64 0.84
C ASP A 126 -24.59 -1.77 0.78
#